data_AF-A0A0G4P5W6-F1
#
_entry.id   AF-A0A0G4P5W6-F1
#
_cell.length_a   1.000
_cell.length_b   1.000
_cell.length_c   1.000
_cell.angle_alpha   90.00
_cell.angle_beta   90.00
_cell.angle_gamma   90.00
#
_symmetry.space_group_name_H-M   'P 1'
#
loop_
_entity.id
_entity.type
_entity.pdbx_description
1 polymer ?
#
loop_
_entity_poly.entity_id
_entity_poly.type
_entity_poly.pdbx_seq_one_letter_code
_entity_poly.pdbx_strand_id
1 'polypeptide(L)'
;MNLSSRALLALAAFSSLSLAKEVGYFEASSCADPKGFETCYDEVDAHYSNCVNKNCGGGGEACSKACGGSTSCMNEKCPGLGIDCINACECEKSAFQIDCAGASCWNRVYSCEYQNTVMDFLGVCTNPNRDGLPYWPTPDHAPDSCSCNLGKMEKKEYLITKQMTECSNNSTNIDGMTDTDVMIEYGQACLCCAYSAIISAIWDTCPDTKPSLLAADEWFAGVLTPGHWEECGPYLEKYDCAGDLGYARADAGGNTKFYHPSSMPSNGTKTISNVGGVVSTPVSGGTFTWTFGSTLQHTVTVSSTDATVTGTKTTGGSDGSDVTATSSATGTAESDAKPGMGSSLTVPSWTIAGSVCILILSTL
;
A
#
# COMPACT_ATOMS: atom_id res chain seq x y z
N MET A 1 36.55 1.24 7.70
CA MET A 1 35.99 1.69 8.99
C MET A 1 34.67 0.97 9.20
N ASN A 2 34.51 0.26 10.31
CA ASN A 2 33.33 -0.56 10.63
C ASN A 2 32.04 0.28 10.65
N LEU A 3 31.22 0.20 9.60
CA LEU A 3 29.83 0.61 9.68
C LEU A 3 29.03 -0.51 10.38
N SER A 4 28.69 -0.21 11.62
CA SER A 4 27.91 -1.02 12.54
C SER A 4 26.60 -1.51 11.89
N SER A 5 26.43 -2.84 11.78
CA SER A 5 25.18 -3.55 11.44
C SER A 5 24.02 -3.30 12.41
N ARG A 6 24.07 -2.24 13.23
CA ARG A 6 23.06 -1.86 14.22
C ARG A 6 22.15 -0.72 13.77
N ALA A 7 22.42 -0.09 12.62
CA ALA A 7 21.58 0.99 12.09
C ALA A 7 20.39 0.51 11.23
N LEU A 8 20.38 -0.76 10.80
CA LEU A 8 19.31 -1.35 9.97
C LEU A 8 18.05 -1.78 10.74
N LEU A 9 18.02 -1.66 12.07
CA LEU A 9 16.98 -2.26 12.93
C LEU A 9 16.14 -1.25 13.72
N ALA A 10 16.14 0.05 13.40
CA ALA A 10 15.49 1.06 14.25
C ALA A 10 14.64 2.13 13.54
N LEU A 11 14.20 1.94 12.30
CA LEU A 11 13.40 2.95 11.56
C LEU A 11 12.14 2.38 10.89
N ALA A 12 11.38 1.56 11.62
CA ALA A 12 10.07 1.05 11.14
C ALA A 12 8.91 1.41 12.08
N ALA A 13 9.01 2.47 12.88
CA ALA A 13 8.01 2.76 13.92
C ALA A 13 7.19 4.05 13.73
N PHE A 14 7.50 4.94 12.79
CA PHE A 14 6.69 6.16 12.64
C PHE A 14 6.61 6.65 11.21
N SER A 15 5.47 6.41 10.55
CA SER A 15 4.97 7.26 9.44
C SER A 15 3.58 6.86 8.95
N SER A 16 3.11 5.65 9.25
CA SER A 16 1.96 5.10 8.53
C SER A 16 0.55 5.42 9.08
N LEU A 17 0.45 6.22 10.14
CA LEU A 17 -0.84 6.66 10.71
C LEU A 17 -1.60 7.68 9.84
N SER A 18 -1.03 8.12 8.71
CA SER A 18 -1.55 9.25 7.94
C SER A 18 -2.78 8.91 7.10
N LEU A 19 -2.78 7.82 6.31
CA LEU A 19 -3.95 7.43 5.50
C LEU A 19 -5.13 6.98 6.36
N ALA A 20 -4.89 6.10 7.32
CA ALA A 20 -5.97 5.57 8.17
C ALA A 20 -6.70 6.69 8.93
N LYS A 21 -6.00 7.78 9.26
CA LYS A 21 -6.58 8.97 9.89
C LYS A 21 -7.40 9.85 8.94
N GLU A 22 -7.04 9.91 7.66
CA GLU A 22 -7.76 10.77 6.69
C GLU A 22 -8.88 10.04 5.95
N VAL A 23 -8.71 8.77 5.62
CA VAL A 23 -9.68 7.96 4.87
C VAL A 23 -10.62 7.18 5.80
N GLY A 24 -10.16 6.84 7.00
CA GLY A 24 -10.89 5.95 7.91
C GLY A 24 -10.89 4.50 7.44
N TYR A 25 -11.64 3.67 8.17
CA TYR A 25 -11.95 2.29 7.79
C TYR A 25 -13.39 2.21 7.30
N PHE A 26 -13.78 1.05 6.77
CA PHE A 26 -15.17 0.82 6.39
C PHE A 26 -16.13 1.14 7.53
N GLU A 27 -17.05 2.05 7.25
CA GLU A 27 -18.24 2.24 8.07
C GLU A 27 -19.28 1.21 7.66
N ALA A 28 -19.58 0.24 8.53
CA ALA A 28 -20.52 -0.84 8.22
C ALA A 28 -21.87 -0.32 7.73
N SER A 29 -22.34 0.82 8.27
CA SER A 29 -23.57 1.49 7.85
C SER A 29 -23.62 1.91 6.37
N SER A 30 -22.46 2.04 5.72
CA SER A 30 -22.32 2.39 4.29
C SER A 30 -22.32 1.18 3.35
N CYS A 31 -22.28 -0.03 3.90
CA CYS A 31 -22.24 -1.28 3.13
C CYS A 31 -23.64 -1.72 2.67
N ALA A 32 -23.68 -2.54 1.62
CA ALA A 32 -24.91 -3.12 1.08
C ALA A 32 -25.62 -4.05 2.08
N ASP A 33 -24.85 -4.71 2.94
CA ASP A 33 -25.31 -5.49 4.09
C ASP A 33 -24.55 -5.06 5.36
N PRO A 34 -24.99 -3.99 6.05
CA PRO A 34 -24.29 -3.48 7.22
C PRO A 34 -24.09 -4.52 8.33
N LYS A 35 -25.12 -5.33 8.59
CA LYS A 35 -25.07 -6.33 9.67
C LYS A 35 -24.17 -7.51 9.29
N GLY A 36 -24.26 -7.97 8.05
CA GLY A 36 -23.38 -9.02 7.54
C GLY A 36 -21.92 -8.58 7.54
N PHE A 37 -21.66 -7.30 7.22
CA PHE A 37 -20.32 -6.75 7.25
C PHE A 37 -19.76 -6.64 8.67
N GLU A 38 -20.53 -6.08 9.61
CA GLU A 38 -20.14 -5.99 11.02
C GLU A 38 -19.85 -7.38 11.62
N THR A 39 -20.76 -8.34 11.39
CA THR A 39 -20.57 -9.72 11.85
C THR A 39 -19.30 -10.33 11.27
N CYS A 40 -19.06 -10.15 9.96
CA CYS A 40 -17.87 -10.67 9.31
C CYS A 40 -16.58 -10.07 9.89
N TYR A 41 -16.53 -8.75 10.11
CA TYR A 41 -15.36 -8.09 10.70
C TYR A 41 -15.10 -8.54 12.14
N ASP A 42 -16.15 -8.69 12.96
CA ASP A 42 -16.01 -9.20 14.33
C ASP A 42 -15.44 -10.64 14.34
N GLU A 43 -15.86 -11.49 13.39
CA GLU A 43 -15.29 -12.84 13.21
C GLU A 43 -13.82 -12.80 12.78
N VAL A 44 -13.46 -11.89 11.89
CA VAL A 44 -12.08 -11.70 11.43
C VAL A 44 -11.16 -11.21 12.56
N ASP A 45 -11.61 -10.27 13.40
CA ASP A 45 -10.85 -9.79 14.55
C ASP A 45 -10.66 -10.89 15.61
N ALA A 46 -11.70 -11.69 15.83
CA ALA A 46 -11.62 -12.88 16.68
C ALA A 46 -10.63 -13.91 16.12
N HIS A 47 -10.63 -14.13 14.80
CA HIS A 47 -9.69 -15.02 14.13
C HIS A 47 -8.25 -14.54 14.30
N TYR A 48 -7.98 -13.27 14.03
CA TYR A 48 -6.66 -12.68 14.20
C TYR A 48 -6.13 -12.85 15.63
N SER A 49 -6.96 -12.48 16.61
CA SER A 49 -6.62 -12.62 18.03
C SER A 49 -6.27 -14.06 18.39
N ASN A 50 -7.03 -15.02 17.84
CA ASN A 50 -6.79 -16.45 18.02
C ASN A 50 -5.47 -16.90 17.39
N CYS A 51 -5.19 -16.45 16.16
CA CYS A 51 -3.94 -16.74 15.44
C CYS A 51 -2.73 -16.28 16.25
N VAL A 52 -2.72 -15.01 16.68
CA VAL A 52 -1.61 -14.43 17.45
C VAL A 52 -1.41 -15.17 18.76
N ASN A 53 -2.50 -15.39 19.52
CA ASN A 53 -2.43 -16.01 20.84
C ASN A 53 -1.96 -17.48 20.80
N LYS A 54 -2.26 -18.23 19.72
CA LYS A 54 -1.87 -19.63 19.61
C LYS A 54 -0.50 -19.84 18.97
N ASN A 55 -0.16 -19.05 17.96
CA ASN A 55 0.95 -19.37 17.07
C ASN A 55 2.20 -18.52 17.33
N CYS A 56 2.06 -17.34 17.93
CA CYS A 56 3.20 -16.44 18.12
C CYS A 56 3.94 -16.73 19.44
N GLY A 57 5.26 -16.79 19.38
CA GLY A 57 6.12 -17.07 20.54
C GLY A 57 5.84 -16.12 21.70
N GLY A 58 5.80 -16.62 22.94
CA GLY A 58 5.44 -15.79 24.10
C GLY A 58 3.97 -15.39 24.18
N GLY A 59 3.07 -16.10 23.47
CA GLY A 59 1.60 -15.94 23.48
C GLY A 59 1.03 -15.52 24.83
N GLY A 60 0.94 -14.20 25.00
CA GLY A 60 0.40 -13.57 26.18
C GLY A 60 -0.86 -12.85 25.76
N GLU A 61 -2.01 -13.49 25.99
CA GLU A 61 -3.35 -12.90 25.81
C GLU A 61 -3.41 -11.48 26.38
N ALA A 62 -2.70 -11.23 27.48
CA ALA A 62 -2.56 -9.92 28.09
C ALA A 62 -1.95 -8.85 27.16
N CYS A 63 -0.93 -9.17 26.35
CA CYS A 63 -0.28 -8.20 25.46
C CYS A 63 -1.12 -7.94 24.20
N SER A 64 -1.63 -9.01 23.57
CA SER A 64 -2.56 -8.89 22.43
C SER A 64 -3.81 -8.08 22.81
N LYS A 65 -4.40 -8.38 23.97
CA LYS A 65 -5.56 -7.63 24.49
C LYS A 65 -5.23 -6.19 24.87
N ALA A 66 -4.06 -5.93 25.45
CA ALA A 66 -3.63 -4.56 25.77
C ALA A 66 -3.36 -3.72 24.52
N CYS A 67 -2.98 -4.35 23.41
CA CYS A 67 -2.75 -3.70 22.13
C CYS A 67 -3.97 -3.72 21.20
N GLY A 68 -5.11 -4.29 21.61
CA GLY A 68 -6.31 -4.39 20.79
C GLY A 68 -6.08 -5.07 19.44
N GLY A 69 -5.12 -6.01 19.37
CA GLY A 69 -4.77 -6.68 18.11
C GLY A 69 -4.02 -5.83 17.09
N SER A 70 -3.40 -4.72 17.49
CA SER A 70 -2.57 -3.94 16.55
C SER A 70 -1.17 -4.47 16.40
N THR A 71 -0.78 -4.74 15.16
CA THR A 71 0.57 -5.13 14.77
C THR A 71 1.63 -4.10 15.18
N SER A 72 1.41 -2.79 14.96
CA SER A 72 2.37 -1.75 15.34
C SER A 72 2.56 -1.65 16.86
N CYS A 73 1.47 -1.71 17.64
CA CYS A 73 1.54 -1.76 19.10
C CYS A 73 2.23 -3.04 19.59
N MET A 74 1.92 -4.19 19.00
CA MET A 74 2.53 -5.45 19.40
C MET A 74 4.02 -5.50 19.04
N ASN A 75 4.42 -4.95 17.90
CA ASN A 75 5.82 -4.84 17.51
C ASN A 75 6.61 -3.95 18.48
N GLU A 76 6.01 -2.87 18.97
CA GLU A 76 6.66 -1.95 19.91
C GLU A 76 6.67 -2.49 21.35
N LYS A 77 5.55 -3.05 21.82
CA LYS A 77 5.30 -3.33 23.25
C LYS A 77 5.36 -4.81 23.61
N CYS A 78 5.39 -5.70 22.63
CA CYS A 78 5.41 -7.15 22.83
C CYS A 78 6.63 -7.80 22.16
N PRO A 79 7.88 -7.47 22.57
CA PRO A 79 9.12 -7.91 21.90
C PRO A 79 9.37 -9.44 21.93
N GLY A 80 8.47 -10.21 22.55
CA GLY A 80 8.49 -11.69 22.53
C GLY A 80 7.59 -12.31 21.47
N LEU A 81 6.58 -11.60 20.96
CA LEU A 81 5.68 -12.04 19.90
C LEU A 81 6.41 -11.86 18.58
N GLY A 82 7.01 -12.93 18.05
CA GLY A 82 7.84 -12.84 16.83
C GLY A 82 7.12 -12.10 15.69
N ILE A 83 7.74 -11.03 15.18
CA ILE A 83 7.16 -10.12 14.19
C ILE A 83 6.67 -10.83 12.92
N ASP A 84 7.41 -11.86 12.48
CA ASP A 84 7.04 -12.68 11.32
C ASP A 84 5.71 -13.42 11.55
N CYS A 85 5.45 -13.86 12.78
CA CYS A 85 4.18 -14.50 13.12
C CYS A 85 3.02 -13.50 13.16
N ILE A 86 3.23 -12.32 13.73
CA ILE A 86 2.21 -11.26 13.75
C ILE A 86 1.85 -10.87 12.31
N ASN A 87 2.84 -10.68 11.44
CA ASN A 87 2.63 -10.34 10.04
C ASN A 87 1.88 -11.46 9.29
N ALA A 88 2.19 -12.74 9.59
CA ALA A 88 1.44 -13.86 9.01
C ALA A 88 -0.03 -13.86 9.43
N CYS A 89 -0.32 -13.61 10.71
CA CYS A 89 -1.71 -13.48 11.20
C CYS A 89 -2.42 -12.26 10.58
N GLU A 90 -1.73 -11.12 10.42
CA GLU A 90 -2.29 -9.92 9.79
C GLU A 90 -2.56 -10.13 8.30
N CYS A 91 -1.73 -10.93 7.64
CA CYS A 91 -1.93 -11.33 6.25
C CYS A 91 -3.24 -12.12 6.07
N GLU A 92 -3.49 -13.13 6.93
CA GLU A 92 -4.76 -13.88 6.93
C GLU A 92 -5.96 -12.99 7.27
N LYS A 93 -5.82 -12.12 8.27
CA LYS A 93 -6.85 -11.15 8.64
C LYS A 93 -7.23 -10.24 7.46
N SER A 94 -6.23 -9.66 6.78
CA SER A 94 -6.45 -8.77 5.64
C SER A 94 -7.09 -9.52 4.46
N ALA A 95 -6.74 -10.79 4.25
CA ALA A 95 -7.41 -11.65 3.27
C ALA A 95 -8.90 -11.81 3.58
N PHE A 96 -9.26 -12.08 4.84
CA PHE A 96 -10.66 -12.21 5.22
C PHE A 96 -11.42 -10.87 5.20
N GLN A 97 -10.75 -9.74 5.45
CA GLN A 97 -11.37 -8.43 5.27
C GLN A 97 -11.71 -8.15 3.80
N ILE A 98 -10.87 -8.61 2.86
CA ILE A 98 -11.17 -8.60 1.42
C ILE A 98 -12.42 -9.46 1.12
N ASP A 99 -12.53 -10.65 1.74
CA ASP A 99 -13.72 -11.49 1.62
C ASP A 99 -14.97 -10.80 2.16
N CYS A 100 -14.90 -10.20 3.35
CA CYS A 100 -16.00 -9.45 3.97
C CYS A 100 -16.47 -8.29 3.08
N ALA A 101 -15.52 -7.55 2.49
CA ALA A 101 -15.85 -6.46 1.56
C ALA A 101 -16.55 -7.00 0.31
N GLY A 102 -16.04 -8.09 -0.28
CA GLY A 102 -16.68 -8.72 -1.43
C GLY A 102 -18.06 -9.33 -1.14
N ALA A 103 -18.26 -9.87 0.06
CA ALA A 103 -19.52 -10.50 0.46
C ALA A 103 -20.60 -9.47 0.81
N SER A 104 -20.29 -8.54 1.73
CA SER A 104 -21.29 -7.71 2.41
C SER A 104 -21.17 -6.21 2.11
N CYS A 105 -20.01 -5.77 1.59
CA CYS A 105 -19.75 -4.36 1.26
C CYS A 105 -19.40 -4.17 -0.22
N TRP A 106 -19.96 -5.01 -1.10
CA TRP A 106 -19.66 -5.04 -2.53
C TRP A 106 -19.92 -3.69 -3.23
N ASN A 107 -20.73 -2.83 -2.61
CA ASN A 107 -21.05 -1.49 -3.11
C ASN A 107 -19.95 -0.44 -2.85
N ARG A 108 -18.91 -0.80 -2.08
CA ARG A 108 -17.79 0.07 -1.68
C ARG A 108 -16.43 -0.51 -2.10
N VAL A 109 -16.38 -1.55 -2.93
CA VAL A 109 -15.13 -2.26 -3.31
C VAL A 109 -14.16 -1.46 -4.18
N TYR A 110 -14.47 -0.21 -4.50
CA TYR A 110 -13.54 0.71 -5.18
C TYR A 110 -13.10 1.87 -4.30
N SER A 111 -13.68 1.97 -3.11
CA SER A 111 -13.45 3.06 -2.20
C SER A 111 -12.00 3.10 -1.70
N CYS A 112 -11.59 4.24 -1.17
CA CYS A 112 -10.30 4.41 -0.54
C CYS A 112 -10.10 3.40 0.61
N GLU A 113 -11.14 3.14 1.39
CA GLU A 113 -11.15 2.17 2.49
C GLU A 113 -10.82 0.76 1.97
N TYR A 114 -11.48 0.33 0.89
CA TYR A 114 -11.17 -0.96 0.26
C TYR A 114 -9.73 -1.01 -0.26
N GLN A 115 -9.31 0.03 -0.98
CA GLN A 115 -7.97 0.10 -1.51
C GLN A 115 -6.91 0.04 -0.39
N ASN A 116 -7.19 0.67 0.75
CA ASN A 116 -6.32 0.64 1.91
C ASN A 116 -6.26 -0.76 2.56
N THR A 117 -7.39 -1.47 2.66
CA THR A 117 -7.40 -2.90 3.08
C THR A 117 -6.53 -3.77 2.18
N VAL A 118 -6.57 -3.55 0.86
CA VAL A 118 -5.71 -4.29 -0.08
C VAL A 118 -4.24 -3.88 0.08
N MET A 119 -3.95 -2.60 0.32
CA MET A 119 -2.58 -2.16 0.64
C MET A 119 -2.03 -2.83 1.90
N ASP A 120 -2.84 -2.94 2.95
CA ASP A 120 -2.46 -3.62 4.19
C ASP A 120 -2.12 -5.10 3.91
N PHE A 121 -2.97 -5.80 3.14
CA PHE A 121 -2.69 -7.16 2.67
C PHE A 121 -1.35 -7.25 1.91
N LEU A 122 -1.11 -6.35 0.96
CA LEU A 122 0.08 -6.35 0.13
C LEU A 122 1.36 -5.98 0.90
N GLY A 123 1.23 -5.22 1.99
CA GLY A 123 2.34 -4.80 2.85
C GLY A 123 2.79 -5.86 3.84
N VAL A 124 1.86 -6.69 4.33
CA VAL A 124 2.16 -7.70 5.38
C VAL A 124 2.33 -9.12 4.85
N CYS A 125 1.72 -9.46 3.71
CA CYS A 125 1.81 -10.80 3.13
C CYS A 125 3.14 -11.02 2.39
N THR A 126 3.72 -12.20 2.57
CA THR A 126 4.88 -12.63 1.79
C THR A 126 4.45 -13.12 0.41
N ASN A 127 5.00 -12.52 -0.66
CA ASN A 127 4.76 -12.89 -2.07
C ASN A 127 3.26 -13.04 -2.44
N PRO A 128 2.41 -12.05 -2.17
CA PRO A 128 0.98 -12.12 -2.50
C PRO A 128 0.76 -12.20 -4.01
N ASN A 129 -0.29 -12.91 -4.44
CA ASN A 129 -0.75 -12.89 -5.83
C ASN A 129 -1.46 -11.57 -6.14
N ARG A 130 -0.70 -10.56 -6.58
CA ARG A 130 -1.19 -9.20 -6.84
C ARG A 130 -2.23 -9.11 -7.96
N ASP A 131 -2.08 -9.92 -9.01
CA ASP A 131 -2.98 -9.92 -10.17
C ASP A 131 -4.26 -10.74 -9.94
N GLY A 132 -4.28 -11.58 -8.89
CA GLY A 132 -5.46 -12.37 -8.50
C GLY A 132 -6.37 -11.67 -7.49
N LEU A 133 -6.03 -10.47 -7.04
CA LEU A 133 -6.80 -9.74 -6.04
C LEU A 133 -8.11 -9.21 -6.65
N PRO A 134 -9.25 -9.42 -5.98
CA PRO A 134 -10.52 -8.90 -6.48
C PRO A 134 -10.52 -7.36 -6.46
N TYR A 135 -11.17 -6.74 -7.44
CA TYR A 135 -11.37 -5.29 -7.53
C TYR A 135 -10.07 -4.44 -7.53
N TRP A 136 -8.91 -5.05 -7.76
CA TRP A 136 -7.59 -4.43 -7.67
C TRP A 136 -6.73 -4.62 -8.93
N PRO A 137 -6.05 -3.57 -9.42
CA PRO A 137 -6.28 -2.16 -9.11
C PRO A 137 -7.71 -1.73 -9.44
N THR A 138 -8.19 -0.68 -8.78
CA THR A 138 -9.48 -0.09 -9.12
C THR A 138 -9.46 0.41 -10.57
N PRO A 139 -10.50 0.12 -11.39
CA PRO A 139 -10.60 0.65 -12.75
C PRO A 139 -10.65 2.18 -12.77
N ASP A 140 -10.16 2.78 -13.85
CA ASP A 140 -10.22 4.23 -14.03
C ASP A 140 -11.69 4.70 -14.04
N HIS A 141 -11.99 5.76 -13.28
CA HIS A 141 -13.33 6.36 -13.14
C HIS A 141 -14.41 5.42 -12.56
N ALA A 142 -14.01 4.40 -11.81
CA ALA A 142 -14.97 3.56 -11.11
C ALA A 142 -15.85 4.39 -10.15
N PRO A 143 -17.14 4.05 -10.01
CA PRO A 143 -18.02 4.76 -9.09
C PRO A 143 -17.52 4.59 -7.65
N ASP A 144 -17.63 5.66 -6.86
CA ASP A 144 -17.18 5.67 -5.46
C ASP A 144 -15.68 5.36 -5.30
N SER A 145 -14.89 5.53 -6.37
CA SER A 145 -13.47 5.25 -6.32
C SER A 145 -12.71 6.23 -5.43
N CYS A 146 -11.55 5.80 -4.95
CA CYS A 146 -10.66 6.72 -4.28
C CYS A 146 -10.18 7.86 -5.21
N SER A 147 -10.08 9.09 -4.68
CA SER A 147 -9.62 10.28 -5.43
C SER A 147 -8.21 10.13 -5.97
N CYS A 148 -7.41 9.27 -5.36
CA CYS A 148 -6.14 8.77 -5.85
C CYS A 148 -6.27 7.26 -6.04
N ASN A 149 -5.91 6.73 -7.20
CA ASN A 149 -5.93 5.28 -7.44
C ASN A 149 -4.68 4.65 -6.83
N LEU A 150 -4.77 4.32 -5.54
CA LEU A 150 -3.69 3.71 -4.76
C LEU A 150 -3.24 2.40 -5.37
N GLY A 151 -4.15 1.60 -5.91
CA GLY A 151 -3.77 0.34 -6.55
C GLY A 151 -2.99 0.49 -7.84
N LYS A 152 -3.26 1.54 -8.63
CA LYS A 152 -2.47 1.84 -9.82
C LYS A 152 -1.07 2.34 -9.44
N MET A 153 -0.98 3.16 -8.39
CA MET A 153 0.29 3.66 -7.86
C MET A 153 1.15 2.49 -7.33
N GLU A 154 0.61 1.67 -6.44
CA GLU A 154 1.32 0.53 -5.85
C GLU A 154 1.74 -0.48 -6.92
N LYS A 155 0.86 -0.80 -7.88
CA LYS A 155 1.21 -1.70 -8.98
C LYS A 155 2.38 -1.17 -9.80
N LYS A 156 2.46 0.14 -10.03
CA LYS A 156 3.62 0.74 -10.70
C LYS A 156 4.89 0.58 -9.88
N GLU A 157 4.86 0.95 -8.60
CA GLU A 157 6.02 0.81 -7.69
C GLU A 157 6.52 -0.63 -7.63
N TYR A 158 5.60 -1.60 -7.60
CA TYR A 158 5.91 -3.01 -7.64
C TYR A 158 6.68 -3.40 -8.92
N LEU A 159 6.15 -3.01 -10.08
CA LEU A 159 6.75 -3.32 -11.38
C LEU A 159 8.10 -2.61 -11.57
N ILE A 160 8.25 -1.38 -11.06
CA ILE A 160 9.51 -0.63 -11.10
C ILE A 160 10.58 -1.35 -10.28
N THR A 161 10.25 -1.84 -9.09
CA THR A 161 11.23 -2.54 -8.24
C THR A 161 11.62 -3.90 -8.84
N LYS A 162 10.70 -4.58 -9.53
CA LYS A 162 11.07 -5.74 -10.37
C LYS A 162 12.03 -5.34 -11.48
N GLN A 163 11.73 -4.27 -12.21
CA GLN A 163 12.62 -3.76 -13.26
C GLN A 163 13.98 -3.34 -12.70
N MET A 164 14.06 -2.81 -11.49
CA MET A 164 15.33 -2.50 -10.83
C MET A 164 16.21 -3.74 -10.69
N THR A 165 15.62 -4.86 -10.28
CA THR A 165 16.33 -6.14 -10.20
C THR A 165 16.74 -6.66 -11.58
N GLU A 166 15.85 -6.57 -12.57
CA GLU A 166 16.15 -7.00 -13.94
C GLU A 166 17.22 -6.13 -14.60
N CYS A 167 17.17 -4.82 -14.40
CA CYS A 167 18.12 -3.85 -14.93
C CYS A 167 19.53 -4.14 -14.41
N SER A 168 19.68 -4.29 -13.10
CA SER A 168 20.97 -4.55 -12.45
C SER A 168 21.54 -5.95 -12.77
N ASN A 169 20.71 -6.90 -13.19
CA ASN A 169 21.12 -8.27 -13.52
C ASN A 169 21.13 -8.53 -15.04
N ASN A 170 20.94 -7.51 -15.88
CA ASN A 170 20.84 -7.71 -17.31
C ASN A 170 22.19 -8.13 -17.90
N SER A 171 22.39 -9.45 -18.06
CA SER A 171 23.63 -10.02 -18.56
C SER A 171 23.96 -9.57 -19.98
N THR A 172 22.98 -9.18 -20.80
CA THR A 172 23.27 -8.65 -22.14
C THR A 172 24.04 -7.33 -22.07
N ASN A 173 23.75 -6.51 -21.06
CA ASN A 173 24.46 -5.25 -20.83
C ASN A 173 25.76 -5.47 -20.03
N ILE A 174 25.81 -6.50 -19.17
CA ILE A 174 26.92 -6.73 -18.24
C ILE A 174 27.99 -7.68 -18.79
N ASP A 175 27.64 -8.70 -19.58
CA ASP A 175 28.56 -9.72 -20.10
C ASP A 175 29.61 -9.14 -21.07
N GLY A 176 29.35 -7.96 -21.62
CA GLY A 176 30.30 -7.18 -22.42
C GLY A 176 31.22 -6.26 -21.61
N MET A 177 30.95 -6.08 -20.31
CA MET A 177 31.72 -5.22 -19.42
C MET A 177 32.79 -6.02 -18.68
N THR A 178 34.06 -5.74 -19.00
CA THR A 178 35.21 -6.33 -18.28
C THR A 178 35.75 -5.41 -17.19
N ASP A 179 35.26 -4.17 -17.15
CA ASP A 179 35.71 -3.13 -16.23
C ASP A 179 34.70 -3.00 -15.08
N THR A 180 35.20 -3.19 -13.86
CA THR A 180 34.40 -3.14 -12.63
C THR A 180 33.78 -1.77 -12.41
N ASP A 181 34.48 -0.68 -12.76
CA ASP A 181 33.98 0.68 -12.56
C ASP A 181 32.77 0.95 -13.47
N VAL A 182 32.80 0.41 -14.70
CA VAL A 182 31.68 0.51 -15.66
C VAL A 182 30.47 -0.30 -15.17
N MET A 183 30.69 -1.46 -14.55
CA MET A 183 29.62 -2.27 -13.96
C MET A 183 28.97 -1.57 -12.76
N ILE A 184 29.78 -0.97 -11.88
CA ILE A 184 29.28 -0.19 -10.74
C ILE A 184 28.48 1.02 -11.23
N GLU A 185 29.00 1.74 -12.23
CA GLU A 185 28.32 2.90 -12.81
C GLU A 185 26.96 2.53 -13.40
N TYR A 186 26.90 1.43 -14.17
CA TYR A 186 25.66 0.92 -14.73
C TYR A 186 24.66 0.47 -13.65
N GLY A 187 25.13 -0.20 -12.59
CA GLY A 187 24.31 -0.57 -11.44
C GLY A 187 23.69 0.65 -10.75
N GLN A 188 24.48 1.71 -10.57
CA GLN A 188 24.01 2.98 -10.01
C GLN A 188 23.00 3.68 -10.93
N ALA A 189 23.19 3.62 -12.25
CA ALA A 189 22.21 4.13 -13.21
C ALA A 189 20.87 3.40 -13.13
N CYS A 190 20.88 2.06 -13.04
CA CYS A 190 19.67 1.27 -12.82
C CYS A 190 18.93 1.69 -11.54
N LEU A 191 19.67 1.89 -10.44
CA LEU A 191 19.12 2.31 -9.15
C LEU A 191 18.52 3.72 -9.23
N CYS A 192 19.25 4.67 -9.77
CA CYS A 192 18.81 6.06 -9.91
C CYS A 192 17.58 6.20 -10.81
N CYS A 193 17.54 5.46 -11.93
CA CYS A 193 16.35 5.41 -12.76
C CYS A 193 15.15 4.77 -12.06
N ALA A 194 15.36 3.76 -11.19
CA ALA A 194 14.29 3.21 -10.35
C ALA A 194 13.74 4.25 -9.37
N TYR A 195 14.61 4.99 -8.68
CA TYR A 195 14.19 6.03 -7.74
C TYR A 195 13.38 7.12 -8.43
N SER A 196 13.87 7.59 -9.58
CA SER A 196 13.16 8.55 -10.42
C SER A 196 11.81 8.01 -10.89
N ALA A 197 11.74 6.72 -11.26
CA ALA A 197 10.51 6.06 -11.65
C ALA A 197 9.51 5.92 -10.48
N ILE A 198 9.97 5.61 -9.26
CA ILE A 198 9.12 5.56 -8.05
C ILE A 198 8.53 6.94 -7.76
N ILE A 199 9.34 8.00 -7.80
CA ILE A 199 8.85 9.39 -7.66
C ILE A 199 7.82 9.68 -8.75
N SER A 200 8.04 9.22 -9.97
CA SER A 200 7.08 9.39 -11.06
C SER A 200 5.78 8.61 -10.83
N ALA A 201 5.86 7.39 -10.29
CA ALA A 201 4.70 6.59 -9.92
C ALA A 201 3.81 7.32 -8.90
N ILE A 202 4.41 7.94 -7.87
CA ILE A 202 3.68 8.68 -6.83
C ILE A 202 3.09 9.98 -7.40
N TRP A 203 3.92 10.88 -7.93
CA TRP A 203 3.50 12.23 -8.32
C TRP A 203 2.73 12.29 -9.63
N ASP A 204 2.94 11.40 -10.59
CA ASP A 204 2.16 11.42 -11.83
C ASP A 204 0.85 10.63 -11.71
N THR A 205 0.76 9.64 -10.80
CA THR A 205 -0.50 8.91 -10.58
C THR A 205 -1.47 9.73 -9.75
N CYS A 206 -0.97 10.45 -8.73
CA CYS A 206 -1.80 11.24 -7.82
C CYS A 206 -1.21 12.65 -7.58
N PRO A 207 -1.15 13.51 -8.62
CA PRO A 207 -0.44 14.79 -8.58
C PRO A 207 -1.01 15.81 -7.58
N ASP A 208 -2.31 15.74 -7.31
CA ASP A 208 -2.98 16.68 -6.41
C ASP A 208 -2.92 16.26 -4.94
N THR A 209 -2.60 14.99 -4.66
CA THR A 209 -2.65 14.40 -3.33
C THR A 209 -1.36 14.71 -2.56
N LYS A 210 -1.48 14.97 -1.26
CA LYS A 210 -0.29 15.14 -0.39
C LYS A 210 0.58 13.88 -0.45
N PRO A 211 1.87 13.98 -0.80
CA PRO A 211 2.75 12.80 -0.92
C PRO A 211 2.91 11.98 0.37
N SER A 212 2.79 12.62 1.54
CA SER A 212 2.80 11.93 2.84
C SER A 212 1.61 10.98 3.06
N LEU A 213 0.58 11.05 2.18
CA LEU A 213 -0.54 10.12 2.13
C LEU A 213 -0.36 9.04 1.04
N LEU A 214 0.82 8.97 0.43
CA LEU A 214 1.15 8.08 -0.68
C LEU A 214 2.45 7.31 -0.40
N ALA A 215 2.77 7.09 0.88
CA ALA A 215 4.03 6.49 1.34
C ALA A 215 5.31 7.23 0.94
N ALA A 216 5.22 8.49 0.47
CA ALA A 216 6.41 9.17 -0.04
C ALA A 216 7.47 9.34 1.06
N ASP A 217 7.06 9.72 2.26
CA ASP A 217 7.99 9.91 3.39
C ASP A 217 8.71 8.60 3.74
N GLU A 218 8.02 7.47 3.67
CA GLU A 218 8.54 6.12 3.89
C GLU A 218 9.53 5.71 2.80
N TRP A 219 9.20 5.95 1.53
CA TRP A 219 10.13 5.75 0.41
C TRP A 219 11.39 6.60 0.58
N PHE A 220 11.24 7.88 0.95
CA PHE A 220 12.37 8.78 1.19
C PHE A 220 13.23 8.33 2.36
N ALA A 221 12.64 8.00 3.50
CA ALA A 221 13.38 7.60 4.69
C ALA A 221 14.00 6.20 4.56
N GLY A 222 13.30 5.27 3.92
CA GLY A 222 13.69 3.85 3.85
C GLY A 222 14.55 3.46 2.66
N VAL A 223 14.44 4.18 1.53
CA VAL A 223 15.07 3.78 0.27
C VAL A 223 15.84 4.91 -0.39
N LEU A 224 15.19 6.03 -0.71
CA LEU A 224 15.79 7.06 -1.56
C LEU A 224 16.92 7.82 -0.85
N THR A 225 16.72 8.24 0.41
CA THR A 225 17.77 8.95 1.17
C THR A 225 18.94 8.02 1.52
N PRO A 226 18.72 6.80 2.06
CA PRO A 226 19.82 5.86 2.25
C PRO A 226 20.51 5.44 0.95
N GLY A 227 19.79 5.50 -0.17
CA GLY A 227 20.29 5.20 -1.51
C GLY A 227 20.96 6.37 -2.22
N HIS A 228 21.16 7.51 -1.53
CA HIS A 228 21.82 8.69 -2.09
C HIS A 228 21.12 9.27 -3.33
N TRP A 229 19.78 9.38 -3.27
CA TRP A 229 18.98 9.98 -4.34
C TRP A 229 19.51 11.34 -4.82
N GLU A 230 20.02 12.17 -3.91
CA GLU A 230 20.62 13.47 -4.21
C GLU A 230 21.82 13.40 -5.17
N GLU A 231 22.49 12.26 -5.25
CA GLU A 231 23.64 12.01 -6.14
C GLU A 231 23.23 11.42 -7.50
N CYS A 232 21.95 11.12 -7.71
CA CYS A 232 21.48 10.46 -8.93
C CYS A 232 21.49 11.33 -10.18
N GLY A 233 21.69 12.64 -10.04
CA GLY A 233 21.56 13.58 -11.15
C GLY A 233 22.39 13.26 -12.39
N PRO A 234 23.72 13.07 -12.27
CA PRO A 234 24.58 12.72 -13.41
C PRO A 234 24.17 11.42 -14.11
N TYR A 235 23.64 10.44 -13.37
CA TYR A 235 23.19 9.17 -13.94
C TYR A 235 21.91 9.35 -14.78
N LEU A 236 20.97 10.16 -14.29
CA LEU A 236 19.73 10.47 -15.00
C LEU A 236 19.97 11.34 -16.26
N GLU A 237 21.06 12.12 -16.29
CA GLU A 237 21.49 12.85 -17.48
C GLU A 237 22.20 11.95 -18.50
N LYS A 238 23.00 10.99 -18.01
CA LYS A 238 23.82 10.12 -18.85
C LYS A 238 23.03 8.95 -19.46
N TYR A 239 22.08 8.38 -18.73
CA TYR A 239 21.38 7.16 -19.12
C TYR A 239 19.91 7.42 -19.48
N ASP A 240 19.46 6.82 -20.57
CA ASP A 240 18.03 6.82 -20.91
C ASP A 240 17.28 5.81 -20.03
N CYS A 241 16.67 6.30 -18.95
CA CYS A 241 15.84 5.49 -18.07
C CYS A 241 14.66 4.83 -18.81
N ALA A 242 14.11 5.51 -19.82
CA ALA A 242 12.90 5.08 -20.52
C ALA A 242 13.20 3.95 -21.50
N GLY A 243 14.13 4.20 -22.42
CA GLY A 243 14.53 3.29 -23.48
C GLY A 243 15.57 2.28 -23.03
N ASP A 244 16.80 2.74 -22.78
CA ASP A 244 17.96 1.86 -22.54
C ASP A 244 17.79 1.01 -21.27
N LEU A 245 17.29 1.60 -20.19
CA LEU A 245 17.08 0.91 -18.91
C LEU A 245 15.63 0.42 -18.73
N GLY A 246 14.74 0.77 -19.66
CA GLY A 246 13.46 0.11 -19.86
C GLY A 246 12.34 0.44 -18.87
N TYR A 247 12.47 1.48 -18.06
CA TYR A 247 11.46 1.85 -17.06
C TYR A 247 10.19 2.48 -17.66
N ALA A 248 10.16 2.72 -18.98
CA ALA A 248 8.94 3.13 -19.69
C ALA A 248 8.09 1.95 -20.18
N ARG A 249 8.57 0.71 -20.10
CA ARG A 249 7.78 -0.45 -20.52
C ARG A 249 6.58 -0.66 -19.60
N ALA A 250 5.48 -1.16 -20.16
CA ALA A 250 4.24 -1.39 -19.40
C ALA A 250 4.43 -2.42 -18.27
N ASP A 251 5.33 -3.38 -18.44
CA ASP A 251 5.71 -4.38 -17.43
C ASP A 251 6.76 -3.87 -16.42
N ALA A 252 7.24 -2.64 -16.58
CA ALA A 252 8.24 -1.97 -15.74
C ALA A 252 7.71 -0.66 -15.10
N GLY A 253 6.38 -0.54 -14.96
CA GLY A 253 5.71 0.62 -14.36
C GLY A 253 5.19 1.65 -15.35
N GLY A 254 5.55 1.56 -16.64
CA GLY A 254 4.98 2.39 -17.71
C GLY A 254 5.21 3.89 -17.51
N ASN A 255 6.37 4.27 -16.96
CA ASN A 255 6.67 5.67 -16.64
C ASN A 255 6.96 6.45 -17.92
N THR A 256 6.44 7.67 -18.00
CA THR A 256 6.66 8.59 -19.13
C THR A 256 7.50 9.80 -18.76
N LYS A 257 7.78 9.97 -17.47
CA LYS A 257 8.63 11.01 -16.91
C LYS A 257 9.61 10.38 -15.94
N PHE A 258 10.73 11.07 -15.76
CA PHE A 258 11.79 10.74 -14.85
C PHE A 258 12.26 12.04 -14.21
N TYR A 259 12.04 12.17 -12.90
CA TYR A 259 12.35 13.40 -12.16
C TYR A 259 13.82 13.42 -11.78
N HIS A 260 14.46 14.58 -11.89
CA HIS A 260 15.83 14.78 -11.43
C HIS A 260 15.84 15.30 -9.97
N PRO A 261 16.85 14.99 -9.13
CA PRO A 261 16.90 15.46 -7.74
C PRO A 261 16.79 16.99 -7.59
N SER A 262 17.33 17.75 -8.54
CA SER A 262 17.23 19.22 -8.57
C SER A 262 15.91 19.76 -9.14
N SER A 263 15.05 18.90 -9.69
CA SER A 263 13.79 19.29 -10.33
C SER A 263 12.64 18.38 -9.89
N MET A 264 12.47 18.25 -8.57
CA MET A 264 11.37 17.48 -7.99
C MET A 264 10.00 18.09 -8.37
N PRO A 265 8.98 17.23 -8.57
CA PRO A 265 7.62 17.70 -8.81
C PRO A 265 7.07 18.48 -7.61
N SER A 266 6.17 19.42 -7.88
CA SER A 266 5.48 20.14 -6.80
C SER A 266 4.56 19.20 -6.03
N ASN A 267 4.50 19.38 -4.71
CA ASN A 267 3.64 18.56 -3.86
C ASN A 267 2.16 18.93 -4.05
N GLY A 268 1.34 17.90 -4.18
CA GLY A 268 -0.10 18.02 -3.99
C GLY A 268 -0.45 18.47 -2.57
N THR A 269 -1.66 19.00 -2.42
CA THR A 269 -2.17 19.53 -1.13
C THR A 269 -3.48 18.91 -0.69
N LYS A 270 -4.14 18.14 -1.56
CA LYS A 270 -5.42 17.52 -1.27
C LYS A 270 -5.25 16.28 -0.39
N THR A 271 -6.22 16.10 0.49
CA THR A 271 -6.45 14.86 1.22
C THR A 271 -6.97 13.78 0.27
N ILE A 272 -7.07 12.55 0.76
CA ILE A 272 -7.67 11.44 0.02
C ILE A 272 -9.16 11.32 0.40
N SER A 273 -10.04 11.09 -0.58
CA SER A 273 -11.47 10.91 -0.34
C SER A 273 -12.13 10.11 -1.45
N ASN A 274 -13.28 9.50 -1.18
CA ASN A 274 -14.09 8.84 -2.21
C ASN A 274 -14.74 9.86 -3.15
N VAL A 275 -14.66 9.61 -4.46
CA VAL A 275 -15.35 10.42 -5.47
C VAL A 275 -16.81 9.99 -5.61
N GLY A 276 -17.64 10.80 -6.25
CA GLY A 276 -19.07 10.48 -6.38
C GLY A 276 -19.33 9.24 -7.24
N GLY A 277 -20.41 8.53 -6.94
CA GLY A 277 -20.84 7.36 -7.69
C GLY A 277 -21.48 6.31 -6.79
N VAL A 278 -22.06 5.29 -7.39
CA VAL A 278 -22.58 4.12 -6.68
C VAL A 278 -22.28 2.87 -7.49
N VAL A 279 -21.72 1.86 -6.84
CA VAL A 279 -21.79 0.48 -7.31
C VAL A 279 -23.16 -0.06 -6.89
N SER A 280 -24.10 -0.15 -7.84
CA SER A 280 -25.50 -0.50 -7.56
C SER A 280 -25.81 -1.99 -7.66
N THR A 281 -24.88 -2.78 -8.20
CA THR A 281 -24.98 -4.24 -8.31
C THR A 281 -23.62 -4.87 -8.02
N PRO A 282 -23.56 -6.09 -7.46
CA PRO A 282 -22.29 -6.77 -7.19
C PRO A 282 -21.46 -6.94 -8.47
N VAL A 283 -20.24 -6.38 -8.48
CA VAL A 283 -19.38 -6.33 -9.66
C VAL A 283 -18.99 -7.72 -10.17
N SER A 284 -18.77 -8.67 -9.25
CA SER A 284 -18.36 -10.05 -9.58
C SER A 284 -19.52 -11.04 -9.66
N GLY A 285 -20.77 -10.58 -9.66
CA GLY A 285 -21.96 -11.44 -9.57
C GLY A 285 -22.20 -12.00 -8.17
N GLY A 286 -23.09 -13.00 -8.04
CA GLY A 286 -23.52 -13.53 -6.73
C GLY A 286 -22.49 -14.41 -6.02
N THR A 287 -21.48 -14.91 -6.72
CA THR A 287 -20.37 -15.69 -6.15
C THR A 287 -19.14 -15.50 -7.00
N PHE A 288 -17.99 -15.33 -6.37
CA PHE A 288 -16.70 -15.25 -7.06
C PHE A 288 -15.62 -15.97 -6.26
N THR A 289 -14.48 -16.21 -6.91
CA THR A 289 -13.33 -16.82 -6.25
C THR A 289 -12.06 -16.05 -6.54
N TRP A 290 -11.16 -16.00 -5.56
CA TRP A 290 -9.81 -15.46 -5.71
C TRP A 290 -8.81 -16.35 -4.98
N THR A 291 -7.52 -16.19 -5.26
CA THR A 291 -6.47 -17.05 -4.69
C THR A 291 -5.68 -16.28 -3.64
N PHE A 292 -5.74 -16.75 -2.41
CA PHE A 292 -4.85 -16.36 -1.33
C PHE A 292 -3.55 -17.16 -1.38
N GLY A 293 -2.42 -16.46 -1.39
CA GLY A 293 -1.11 -17.05 -1.63
C GLY A 293 -1.01 -17.65 -3.03
N SER A 294 -0.44 -18.86 -3.14
CA SER A 294 -0.25 -19.55 -4.42
C SER A 294 -1.30 -20.63 -4.72
N THR A 295 -2.05 -21.08 -3.71
CA THR A 295 -2.90 -22.29 -3.84
C THR A 295 -4.24 -22.23 -3.11
N LEU A 296 -4.43 -21.35 -2.12
CA LEU A 296 -5.66 -21.36 -1.34
C LEU A 296 -6.76 -20.56 -2.06
N GLN A 297 -7.76 -21.25 -2.58
CA GLN A 297 -8.88 -20.60 -3.24
C GLN A 297 -9.94 -20.16 -2.22
N HIS A 298 -10.19 -18.86 -2.16
CA HIS A 298 -11.27 -18.26 -1.40
C HIS A 298 -12.51 -18.21 -2.29
N THR A 299 -13.64 -18.68 -1.77
CA THR A 299 -14.94 -18.57 -2.44
C THR A 299 -15.80 -17.61 -1.66
N VAL A 300 -16.15 -16.49 -2.28
CA VAL A 300 -16.92 -15.41 -1.66
C VAL A 300 -18.32 -15.43 -2.26
N THR A 301 -19.32 -15.59 -1.40
CA THR A 301 -20.74 -15.48 -1.78
C THR A 301 -21.25 -14.13 -1.36
N VAL A 302 -21.83 -13.39 -2.30
CA VAL A 302 -22.37 -12.06 -2.05
C VAL A 302 -23.65 -12.16 -1.23
N SER A 303 -23.72 -11.42 -0.13
CA SER A 303 -24.97 -11.20 0.58
C SER A 303 -25.73 -10.03 -0.06
N SER A 304 -27.06 -10.08 0.07
CA SER A 304 -27.93 -8.96 -0.32
C SER A 304 -27.73 -8.50 -1.78
N THR A 305 -27.75 -9.45 -2.73
CA THR A 305 -27.63 -9.15 -4.18
C THR A 305 -28.69 -8.19 -4.70
N ASP A 306 -29.83 -8.10 -4.01
CA ASP A 306 -30.97 -7.25 -4.34
C ASP A 306 -31.02 -5.96 -3.49
N ALA A 307 -29.97 -5.65 -2.72
CA ALA A 307 -29.94 -4.45 -1.88
C ALA A 307 -30.05 -3.17 -2.73
N THR A 308 -30.93 -2.27 -2.31
CA THR A 308 -31.04 -0.93 -2.92
C THR A 308 -30.02 0.00 -2.26
N VAL A 309 -28.90 0.21 -2.94
CA VAL A 309 -27.86 1.14 -2.47
C VAL A 309 -28.13 2.53 -3.05
N THR A 310 -28.13 3.53 -2.17
CA THR A 310 -28.16 4.94 -2.58
C THR A 310 -26.80 5.55 -2.26
N GLY A 311 -26.32 6.45 -3.11
CA GLY A 311 -25.07 7.16 -2.84
C GLY A 311 -25.16 8.63 -3.18
N THR A 312 -24.23 9.35 -2.59
CA THR A 312 -24.16 10.79 -2.66
C THR A 312 -23.42 11.17 -3.93
N LYS A 313 -24.09 11.83 -4.88
CA LYS A 313 -23.40 12.51 -5.97
C LYS A 313 -22.63 13.70 -5.38
N THR A 314 -21.31 13.59 -5.26
CA THR A 314 -20.46 14.79 -5.12
C THR A 314 -20.33 15.45 -6.49
N THR A 315 -21.17 16.46 -6.73
CA THR A 315 -21.03 17.34 -7.90
C THR A 315 -19.81 18.22 -7.72
N GLY A 316 -18.72 17.91 -8.44
CA GLY A 316 -17.64 18.86 -8.67
C GLY A 316 -18.08 19.90 -9.70
N GLY A 317 -18.16 21.17 -9.29
CA GLY A 317 -18.41 22.30 -10.18
C GLY A 317 -18.88 23.55 -9.43
N SER A 318 -18.05 24.59 -9.47
CA SER A 318 -18.27 25.93 -8.91
C SER A 318 -19.62 26.54 -9.30
N ASP A 319 -20.43 26.92 -8.31
CA ASP A 319 -20.93 28.30 -8.10
C ASP A 319 -21.91 28.32 -6.92
N GLY A 320 -21.86 29.40 -6.14
CA GLY A 320 -22.46 29.49 -4.82
C GLY A 320 -23.97 29.29 -4.77
N SER A 321 -24.41 28.57 -3.74
CA SER A 321 -25.60 28.90 -2.95
C SER A 321 -25.56 28.14 -1.63
N ASP A 322 -25.70 28.89 -0.55
CA ASP A 322 -25.76 28.43 0.83
C ASP A 322 -26.75 27.27 0.99
N VAL A 323 -26.25 26.13 1.45
CA VAL A 323 -27.05 25.17 2.21
C VAL A 323 -26.37 24.96 3.54
N THR A 324 -26.89 25.66 4.54
CA THR A 324 -26.54 25.54 5.94
C THR A 324 -26.84 24.12 6.43
N ALA A 325 -25.82 23.26 6.47
CA ALA A 325 -25.87 22.04 7.25
C ALA A 325 -25.51 22.39 8.70
N THR A 326 -26.54 22.56 9.53
CA THR A 326 -26.40 22.75 10.96
C THR A 326 -25.85 21.47 11.59
N SER A 327 -24.55 21.45 11.89
CA SER A 327 -23.96 20.45 12.79
C SER A 327 -24.35 20.80 14.23
N SER A 328 -25.38 20.13 14.74
CA SER A 328 -25.75 20.19 16.15
C SER A 328 -24.72 19.42 16.98
N ALA A 329 -23.70 20.12 17.45
CA ALA A 329 -22.81 19.63 18.50
C ALA A 329 -23.59 19.49 19.80
N THR A 330 -23.89 18.26 20.22
CA THR A 330 -24.28 17.98 21.61
C THR A 330 -23.26 17.03 22.17
N GLY A 331 -22.37 17.57 23.02
CA GLY A 331 -21.34 16.81 23.70
C GLY A 331 -21.95 15.73 24.59
N THR A 332 -21.60 14.49 24.32
CA THR A 332 -21.62 13.40 25.28
C THR A 332 -20.28 12.68 25.14
N ALA A 333 -19.57 12.52 26.24
CA ALA A 333 -18.25 11.89 26.27
C ALA A 333 -18.33 10.47 25.70
N GLU A 334 -17.58 10.23 24.62
CA GLU A 334 -17.46 8.94 23.97
C GLU A 334 -16.23 8.22 24.54
N SER A 335 -16.52 7.28 25.43
CA SER A 335 -15.63 6.18 25.78
C SER A 335 -15.80 5.08 24.72
N ASP A 336 -14.69 4.39 24.42
CA ASP A 336 -14.58 3.21 23.55
C ASP A 336 -14.54 3.47 22.03
N ALA A 337 -13.36 3.93 21.57
CA ALA A 337 -12.93 3.73 20.19
C ALA A 337 -12.70 2.21 19.94
N LYS A 338 -13.49 1.61 19.05
CA LYS A 338 -13.27 0.28 18.47
C LYS A 338 -11.91 0.27 17.74
N PRO A 339 -11.05 -0.77 17.85
CA PRO A 339 -9.67 -0.73 17.36
C PRO A 339 -9.59 -0.91 15.84
N GLY A 340 -9.90 0.15 15.09
CA GLY A 340 -9.44 0.31 13.70
C GLY A 340 -8.04 0.92 13.74
N MET A 341 -7.00 0.09 13.80
CA MET A 341 -5.66 0.52 14.20
C MET A 341 -4.70 0.59 13.00
N GLY A 342 -4.39 1.83 12.61
CA GLY A 342 -3.25 2.30 11.82
C GLY A 342 -2.68 1.38 10.74
N SER A 343 -3.00 1.69 9.48
CA SER A 343 -2.28 1.18 8.30
C SER A 343 -0.78 1.33 8.49
N SER A 344 -0.02 0.36 7.97
CA SER A 344 1.42 0.45 7.84
C SER A 344 1.80 0.39 6.37
N LEU A 345 1.93 1.54 5.70
CA LEU A 345 2.63 1.59 4.42
C LEU A 345 4.12 1.38 4.67
N THR A 346 4.50 0.16 5.04
CA THR A 346 5.90 -0.22 5.08
C THR A 346 6.40 -0.31 3.66
N VAL A 347 7.51 0.38 3.38
CA VAL A 347 8.36 0.04 2.23
C VAL A 347 8.49 -1.48 2.20
N PRO A 348 8.03 -2.16 1.13
CA PRO A 348 7.95 -3.60 1.13
C PRO A 348 9.34 -4.20 1.38
N SER A 349 9.46 -5.17 2.30
CA SER A 349 10.75 -5.71 2.76
C SER A 349 11.68 -6.22 1.64
N TRP A 350 11.14 -6.53 0.46
CA TRP A 350 11.88 -6.96 -0.71
C TRP A 350 12.63 -5.84 -1.46
N THR A 351 12.27 -4.56 -1.28
CA THR A 351 13.05 -3.43 -1.82
C THR A 351 14.40 -3.29 -1.12
N ILE A 352 14.48 -3.61 0.18
CA ILE A 352 15.71 -3.53 0.98
C ILE A 352 16.70 -4.64 0.57
N ALA A 353 16.21 -5.82 0.21
CA ALA A 353 17.07 -6.94 -0.21
C ALA A 353 17.83 -6.66 -1.52
N GLY A 354 17.24 -5.90 -2.45
CA GLY A 354 17.88 -5.49 -3.71
C GLY A 354 18.99 -4.46 -3.51
N SER A 355 18.78 -3.47 -2.63
CA SER A 355 19.74 -2.40 -2.33
C SER A 355 21.00 -2.91 -1.63
N VAL A 356 20.88 -3.96 -0.81
CA VAL A 356 22.02 -4.53 -0.06
C VAL A 356 23.05 -5.21 -0.98
N CYS A 357 22.62 -5.86 -2.07
CA CYS A 357 23.57 -6.48 -3.01
C CYS A 357 24.42 -5.44 -3.77
N ILE A 358 23.87 -4.26 -4.06
CA ILE A 358 24.59 -3.19 -4.77
C ILE A 358 25.54 -2.45 -3.80
N LEU A 359 25.10 -2.18 -2.57
CA LEU A 359 25.94 -1.52 -1.54
C LEU A 359 27.19 -2.32 -1.15
N ILE A 360 27.11 -3.66 -1.19
CA ILE A 360 28.26 -4.55 -0.93
C ILE A 360 29.32 -4.42 -2.04
N LEU A 361 28.94 -4.13 -3.29
CA LEU A 361 29.89 -3.95 -4.39
C LEU A 361 30.57 -2.58 -4.36
N SER A 362 29.89 -1.52 -3.91
CA SER A 362 30.47 -0.17 -3.80
C SER A 362 31.41 0.05 -2.60
N THR A 363 31.62 -0.97 -1.76
CA THR A 363 32.48 -0.91 -0.55
C THR A 363 33.70 -1.84 -0.62
N LEU A 364 33.89 -2.54 -1.74
CA LEU A 364 35.06 -3.37 -2.07
C LEU A 364 36.03 -2.63 -2.99
#